data_AF-A0A819ESF1-F1
#
_entry.id   AF-A0A819ESF1-F1
#
_cell.length_a   1.000
_cell.length_b   1.000
_cell.length_c   1.000
_cell.angle_alpha   90.00
_cell.angle_beta   90.00
_cell.angle_gamma   90.00
#
_symmetry.space_group_name_H-M   'P 1'
#
loop_
_entity.id
_entity.type
_entity.pdbx_description
1 polymer ?
#
loop_
_entity_poly.entity_id
_entity_poly.type
_entity_poly.pdbx_seq_one_letter_code
_entity_poly.pdbx_strand_id
1 'polypeptide(L)'
;EHFEENTYTDEQVQQHFDEFYEEVYTEVEDKYGEIEAMTVCDNLGEHLIGNIYIKFRYEKDAERAVADLNTRWFDRKPIYAELSPVTDFKEASCRQYELGECMRSGFCNFMHIKTLSPEVKKRIRERRKRSRSRSRSPSRRNRHH
;
A
#
# COMPACT_ATOMS: atom_id res chain seq x y z
N GLU A 1 29.34 18.13 -9.37
CA GLU A 1 28.26 17.41 -8.66
C GLU A 1 28.48 15.93 -8.93
N HIS A 2 28.80 15.14 -7.89
CA HIS A 2 28.97 13.70 -8.04
C HIS A 2 27.57 13.10 -8.26
N PHE A 3 27.26 12.74 -9.50
CA PHE A 3 26.16 11.82 -9.78
C PHE A 3 26.63 10.46 -9.27
N GLU A 4 26.14 10.05 -8.09
CA GLU A 4 26.23 8.65 -7.69
C GLU A 4 25.48 7.83 -8.74
N GLU A 5 26.22 7.06 -9.54
CA GLU A 5 25.63 6.02 -10.38
C GLU A 5 24.78 5.13 -9.48
N ASN A 6 23.52 4.94 -9.85
CA ASN A 6 22.63 4.06 -9.12
C ASN A 6 23.19 2.63 -9.23
N THR A 7 23.84 2.15 -8.17
CA THR A 7 24.61 0.89 -8.16
C THR A 7 23.73 -0.36 -8.03
N TYR A 8 22.40 -0.18 -7.99
CA TYR A 8 21.45 -1.28 -7.81
C TYR A 8 21.01 -1.87 -9.14
N THR A 9 20.99 -3.20 -9.22
CA THR A 9 20.35 -3.89 -10.35
C THR A 9 18.83 -3.76 -10.26
N ASP A 10 18.13 -3.97 -11.37
CA ASP A 10 16.66 -3.96 -11.39
C ASP A 10 16.06 -4.98 -10.41
N GLU A 11 16.71 -6.12 -10.23
CA GLU A 11 16.31 -7.13 -9.23
C GLU A 11 16.45 -6.62 -7.80
N GLN A 12 17.53 -5.89 -7.49
CA GLN A 12 17.74 -5.31 -6.16
C GLN A 12 16.74 -4.19 -5.89
N VAL A 13 16.46 -3.34 -6.88
CA VAL A 13 15.42 -2.29 -6.78
C VAL A 13 14.05 -2.92 -6.52
N GLN A 14 13.69 -3.98 -7.26
CA GLN A 14 12.44 -4.69 -7.06
C GLN A 14 12.37 -5.35 -5.68
N GLN A 15 13.47 -5.96 -5.22
CA GLN A 15 13.54 -6.58 -3.89
C GLN A 15 13.34 -5.54 -2.78
N HIS A 16 14.04 -4.40 -2.83
CA HIS A 16 13.87 -3.34 -1.84
C HIS A 16 12.44 -2.79 -1.83
N PHE A 17 11.82 -2.64 -3.00
CA PHE A 17 10.43 -2.21 -3.09
C PHE A 17 9.47 -3.23 -2.48
N ASP A 18 9.68 -4.51 -2.77
CA ASP A 18 8.88 -5.61 -2.24
C ASP A 18 8.97 -5.68 -0.70
N GLU A 19 10.18 -5.54 -0.14
CA GLU A 19 10.44 -5.50 1.31
C GLU A 19 9.76 -4.29 1.96
N PHE A 20 9.93 -3.11 1.38
CA PHE A 20 9.26 -1.87 1.83
C PHE A 20 7.73 -2.04 1.85
N TYR A 21 7.15 -2.57 0.77
CA TYR A 21 5.71 -2.76 0.70
C TYR A 21 5.23 -3.75 1.78
N GLU A 22 5.93 -4.86 1.99
CA GLU A 22 5.54 -5.85 3.00
C GLU A 22 5.67 -5.32 4.43
N GLU A 23 6.70 -4.52 4.72
CA GLU A 23 6.88 -3.85 6.01
C GLU A 23 5.71 -2.93 6.31
N VAL A 24 5.41 -1.99 5.39
CA VAL A 24 4.30 -1.04 5.56
C VAL A 24 2.97 -1.77 5.65
N TYR A 25 2.72 -2.73 4.76
CA TYR A 25 1.45 -3.46 4.75
C TYR A 25 1.22 -4.20 6.07
N THR A 26 2.24 -4.92 6.55
CA THR A 26 2.13 -5.75 7.76
C THR A 26 1.95 -4.91 9.00
N GLU A 27 2.76 -3.85 9.15
CA GLU A 27 2.69 -2.93 10.28
C GLU A 27 1.32 -2.26 10.38
N VAL A 28 0.80 -1.77 9.25
CA VAL A 28 -0.49 -1.07 9.20
C VAL A 28 -1.65 -2.04 9.44
N GLU A 29 -1.62 -3.24 8.85
CA GLU A 29 -2.67 -4.25 9.02
C GLU A 29 -2.73 -4.74 10.48
N ASP A 30 -1.57 -4.99 11.09
CA ASP A 30 -1.50 -5.53 12.45
C ASP A 30 -1.85 -4.48 13.52
N LYS A 31 -1.52 -3.19 13.30
CA LYS A 31 -1.81 -2.12 14.27
C LYS A 31 -3.19 -1.49 14.14
N TYR A 32 -3.66 -1.24 12.92
CA TYR A 32 -4.85 -0.39 12.73
C TYR A 32 -6.07 -1.18 12.30
N GLY A 33 -5.95 -2.10 11.33
CA GLY A 33 -7.10 -2.90 10.90
C GLY A 33 -6.95 -3.54 9.52
N GLU A 34 -7.97 -4.30 9.12
CA GLU A 34 -7.96 -5.03 7.85
C GLU A 34 -7.84 -4.06 6.66
N ILE A 35 -6.80 -4.26 5.84
CA ILE A 35 -6.56 -3.50 4.62
C ILE A 35 -7.29 -4.17 3.45
N GLU A 36 -8.16 -3.43 2.76
CA GLU A 36 -8.79 -3.87 1.50
C GLU A 36 -7.85 -3.72 0.31
N ALA A 37 -7.11 -2.61 0.24
CA ALA A 37 -6.13 -2.34 -0.81
C ALA A 37 -5.05 -1.39 -0.29
N MET A 38 -3.83 -1.57 -0.77
CA MET A 38 -2.73 -0.63 -0.58
C MET A 38 -2.01 -0.44 -1.91
N THR A 39 -1.65 0.79 -2.23
CA THR A 39 -0.92 1.15 -3.46
C THR A 39 0.20 2.14 -3.14
N VAL A 40 1.29 2.05 -3.90
CA VAL A 40 2.43 2.98 -3.82
C VAL A 40 2.59 3.63 -5.18
N CYS A 41 2.71 4.96 -5.20
CA CYS A 41 2.82 5.75 -6.42
C CYS A 41 4.28 5.92 -6.88
N ASP A 42 4.55 5.53 -8.13
CA ASP A 42 5.81 5.69 -8.88
C ASP A 42 5.75 6.92 -9.82
N ASN A 43 4.91 7.90 -9.47
CA ASN A 43 4.80 9.15 -10.21
C ASN A 43 6.11 9.96 -10.08
N LEU A 44 6.41 10.77 -11.10
CA LEU A 44 7.55 11.70 -11.06
C LEU A 44 7.17 13.10 -10.54
N GLY A 45 5.88 13.43 -10.54
CA GLY A 45 5.37 14.74 -10.12
C GLY A 45 5.28 14.85 -8.59
N GLU A 46 5.64 16.02 -8.05
CA GLU A 46 5.70 16.27 -6.60
C GLU A 46 4.39 16.00 -5.85
N HIS A 47 3.25 16.09 -6.54
CA HIS A 47 1.92 15.87 -5.97
C HIS A 47 1.57 14.39 -5.74
N LEU A 48 2.29 13.46 -6.39
CA LEU A 48 2.02 12.02 -6.30
C LEU A 48 3.26 11.15 -6.04
N ILE A 49 4.46 11.70 -6.20
CA ILE A 49 5.71 10.94 -6.05
C ILE A 49 5.82 10.34 -4.64
N GLY A 50 5.92 9.01 -4.57
CA GLY A 50 6.08 8.28 -3.32
C GLY A 50 4.83 8.20 -2.44
N ASN A 51 3.67 8.70 -2.88
CA ASN A 51 2.44 8.62 -2.08
C ASN A 51 2.00 7.16 -1.89
N ILE A 52 1.59 6.84 -0.66
CA ILE A 52 1.01 5.54 -0.29
C ILE A 52 -0.47 5.74 0.01
N TYR A 53 -1.33 4.99 -0.66
CA TYR A 53 -2.77 4.99 -0.37
C TYR A 53 -3.16 3.67 0.26
N ILE A 54 -3.87 3.74 1.39
CA ILE A 54 -4.31 2.58 2.14
C ILE A 54 -5.82 2.67 2.32
N LYS A 55 -6.54 1.72 1.73
CA LYS A 55 -7.97 1.55 1.92
C LYS A 55 -8.21 0.50 3.00
N PHE A 56 -8.68 0.94 4.16
CA PHE A 56 -9.13 0.07 5.23
C PHE A 56 -10.54 -0.45 4.95
N ARG A 57 -10.87 -1.58 5.59
CA ARG A 57 -12.23 -2.14 5.58
C ARG A 57 -13.23 -1.29 6.37
N TYR A 58 -12.74 -0.59 7.41
CA TYR A 58 -13.57 0.25 8.28
C TYR A 58 -12.98 1.65 8.38
N GLU A 59 -13.82 2.68 8.25
CA GLU A 59 -13.41 4.10 8.32
C GLU A 59 -12.72 4.46 9.64
N LYS A 60 -13.22 3.94 10.76
CA LYS A 60 -12.60 4.10 12.09
C LYS A 60 -11.15 3.61 12.16
N ASP A 61 -10.75 2.66 11.32
CA ASP A 61 -9.37 2.16 11.29
C ASP A 61 -8.48 3.17 10.56
N ALA A 62 -9.00 3.83 9.52
CA ALA A 62 -8.32 4.92 8.84
C ALA A 62 -8.12 6.14 9.75
N GLU A 63 -9.15 6.54 10.52
CA GLU A 63 -9.04 7.64 11.48
C GLU A 63 -7.97 7.37 12.55
N ARG A 64 -7.96 6.15 13.11
CA ARG A 64 -6.95 5.74 14.09
C ARG A 64 -5.54 5.70 13.47
N ALA A 65 -5.41 5.19 12.25
CA ALA A 65 -4.14 5.17 11.54
C ALA A 65 -3.60 6.59 11.32
N VAL A 66 -4.43 7.53 10.85
CA VAL A 66 -4.03 8.93 10.65
C VAL A 66 -3.60 9.57 11.97
N ALA A 67 -4.34 9.36 13.05
CA ALA A 67 -4.01 9.94 14.35
C ALA A 67 -2.66 9.43 14.89
N ASP A 68 -2.40 8.12 14.82
CA ASP A 68 -1.15 7.52 15.32
C ASP A 68 0.04 7.80 14.39
N LEU A 69 -0.12 7.62 13.07
CA LEU A 69 0.98 7.76 12.11
C LEU A 69 1.58 9.16 12.11
N ASN A 70 0.78 10.21 12.31
CA ASN A 70 1.29 11.59 12.42
C ASN A 70 2.15 11.85 13.66
N THR A 71 2.25 10.89 14.59
CA THR A 71 3.16 10.95 15.75
C THR A 71 4.44 10.13 15.55
N ARG A 72 4.58 9.47 14.39
CA ARG A 72 5.60 8.46 14.12
C ARG A 72 6.61 8.89 13.06
N TRP A 73 7.70 8.14 13.02
CA TRP A 73 8.82 8.35 12.11
C TRP A 73 9.05 7.10 11.27
N PHE A 74 9.47 7.27 10.02
CA PHE A 74 9.89 6.21 9.11
C PHE A 74 11.15 6.67 8.38
N ASP A 75 12.20 5.84 8.37
CA ASP A 75 13.52 6.17 7.82
C ASP A 75 14.02 7.59 8.19
N ARG A 76 13.98 7.90 9.49
CA ARG A 76 14.42 9.19 10.07
C ARG A 76 13.65 10.42 9.56
N LYS A 77 12.51 10.22 8.88
CA LYS A 77 11.60 11.29 8.45
C LYS A 77 10.27 11.17 9.20
N PRO A 78 9.61 12.29 9.54
CA PRO A 78 8.28 12.25 10.10
C PRO A 78 7.29 11.73 9.05
N ILE A 79 6.31 10.95 9.50
CA ILE A 79 5.23 10.46 8.63
C ILE A 79 4.13 11.52 8.57
N TYR A 80 3.66 11.82 7.37
CA TYR A 80 2.48 12.66 7.13
C TYR A 80 1.34 11.77 6.64
N ALA A 81 0.24 11.74 7.38
CA ALA A 81 -0.93 10.96 7.04
C ALA A 81 -2.19 11.82 7.05
N GLU A 82 -3.07 11.64 6.08
CA GLU A 82 -4.37 12.31 6.01
C GLU A 82 -5.44 11.37 5.45
N LEU A 83 -6.70 11.71 5.71
CA LEU A 83 -7.83 11.00 5.11
C LEU A 83 -7.99 11.43 3.65
N SER A 84 -7.92 10.47 2.74
CA SER A 84 -8.09 10.70 1.31
C SER A 84 -9.55 10.47 0.88
N PRO A 85 -10.12 11.34 0.02
CA PRO A 85 -11.45 11.12 -0.56
C PRO A 85 -11.46 10.03 -1.64
N VAL A 86 -10.29 9.46 -2.01
CA VAL A 86 -10.19 8.44 -3.06
C VAL A 86 -10.81 7.12 -2.56
N THR A 87 -11.91 6.71 -3.18
CA THR A 87 -12.66 5.49 -2.82
C THR A 87 -12.39 4.30 -3.74
N ASP A 88 -12.03 4.56 -5.00
CA ASP A 88 -11.68 3.54 -6.00
C ASP A 88 -10.31 3.82 -6.62
N PHE A 89 -9.32 2.99 -6.27
CA PHE A 89 -7.98 3.09 -6.80
C PHE A 89 -7.92 2.82 -8.29
N LYS A 90 -8.80 1.98 -8.85
CA LYS A 90 -8.77 1.68 -10.29
C LYS A 90 -9.13 2.90 -11.13
N GLU A 91 -10.12 3.66 -10.69
CA GLU A 91 -10.53 4.89 -11.37
C GLU A 91 -9.50 6.01 -11.19
N ALA A 92 -8.77 6.01 -10.07
CA ALA A 92 -7.66 6.94 -9.82
C ALA A 92 -6.36 6.55 -10.53
N SER A 93 -6.25 5.32 -11.07
CA SER A 93 -5.02 4.80 -11.68
C SER A 93 -4.86 5.19 -13.15
N CYS A 94 -3.62 5.41 -13.56
CA CYS A 94 -3.29 5.75 -14.92
C CYS A 94 -3.27 4.49 -15.81
N ARG A 95 -4.34 4.26 -16.57
CA ARG A 95 -4.43 3.12 -17.51
C ARG A 95 -3.29 3.12 -18.54
N GLN A 96 -2.84 4.29 -19.00
CA GLN A 96 -1.72 4.37 -19.95
C GLN A 96 -0.41 3.93 -19.30
N TYR A 97 -0.20 4.19 -18.00
CA TYR A 97 0.99 3.74 -17.29
C TYR A 97 0.98 2.23 -17.08
N GLU A 98 -0.19 1.66 -16.77
CA GLU A 98 -0.36 0.20 -16.68
C GLU A 98 0.02 -0.53 -17.98
N LEU A 99 -0.16 0.13 -19.13
CA LEU A 99 0.23 -0.37 -20.46
C LEU A 99 1.68 0.00 -20.85
N GLY A 100 2.39 0.79 -20.05
CA GLY A 100 3.74 1.27 -20.37
C GLY A 100 3.79 2.43 -21.38
N GLU A 101 2.67 3.12 -21.62
CA GLU A 101 2.50 4.13 -22.68
C GLU A 101 2.30 5.56 -22.14
N CYS A 102 2.33 5.76 -20.82
CA CYS A 102 2.12 7.10 -20.26
C CYS A 102 3.33 8.02 -20.52
N MET A 103 3.14 9.01 -21.40
CA MET A 103 4.18 10.00 -21.75
C MET A 103 4.06 11.31 -20.97
N ARG A 104 3.16 11.39 -19.98
CA ARG A 104 2.90 12.63 -19.23
C ARG A 104 3.98 12.98 -18.21
N SER A 105 4.89 12.04 -17.90
CA SER A 105 5.99 12.25 -16.96
C SER A 105 5.49 12.86 -15.63
N GLY A 106 6.13 13.91 -15.12
CA GLY A 106 5.75 14.63 -13.90
C GLY A 106 4.39 15.34 -13.95
N PHE A 107 3.73 15.42 -15.11
CA PHE A 107 2.43 16.09 -15.28
C PHE A 107 1.24 15.12 -15.22
N CYS A 108 1.46 13.84 -14.95
CA CYS A 108 0.34 12.90 -14.81
C CYS A 108 -0.40 13.12 -13.48
N ASN A 109 -1.72 13.31 -13.57
CA ASN A 109 -2.60 13.47 -12.40
C ASN A 109 -3.27 12.16 -11.95
N PHE A 110 -2.90 11.04 -12.56
CA PHE A 110 -3.40 9.71 -12.19
C PHE A 110 -2.28 8.91 -11.53
N MET A 111 -2.64 8.00 -10.63
CA MET A 111 -1.69 7.19 -9.89
C MET A 111 -0.94 6.24 -10.84
N HIS A 112 0.39 6.34 -10.83
CA HIS A 112 1.27 5.36 -11.47
C HIS A 112 1.59 4.31 -10.41
N ILE A 113 0.92 3.16 -10.44
CA ILE A 113 1.08 2.16 -9.37
C ILE A 113 2.35 1.35 -9.57
N LYS A 114 3.26 1.38 -8.57
CA LYS A 114 4.42 0.50 -8.55
C LYS A 114 3.98 -0.95 -8.38
N THR A 115 4.46 -1.82 -9.27
CA THR A 115 4.00 -3.21 -9.33
C THR A 115 4.83 -4.11 -8.41
N LEU A 116 4.16 -4.85 -7.53
CA LEU A 116 4.79 -5.88 -6.70
C LEU A 116 5.17 -7.12 -7.52
N SER A 117 6.21 -7.81 -7.07
CA SER A 117 6.53 -9.13 -7.61
C SER A 117 5.36 -10.12 -7.41
N PRO A 118 5.22 -11.12 -8.31
CA PRO A 118 4.17 -12.13 -8.20
C PRO A 118 4.19 -12.88 -6.86
N GLU A 119 5.37 -13.08 -6.28
CA GLU A 119 5.57 -13.80 -5.02
C GLU A 119 4.98 -13.02 -3.84
N VAL A 120 5.30 -11.73 -3.71
CA VAL A 120 4.75 -10.85 -2.67
C VAL A 120 3.24 -10.74 -2.81
N LYS A 121 2.73 -10.53 -4.04
CA LYS A 121 1.27 -10.51 -4.30
C LYS A 121 0.58 -11.77 -3.79
N LYS A 122 1.20 -12.94 -3.99
CA LYS A 122 0.68 -14.22 -3.50
C LYS A 122 0.71 -14.28 -1.98
N ARG A 123 1.81 -13.90 -1.32
CA ARG A 123 1.93 -13.88 0.15
C ARG A 123 0.88 -13.00 0.80
N ILE A 124 0.69 -11.76 0.32
CA ILE A 124 -0.34 -10.84 0.81
C ILE A 124 -1.75 -11.41 0.62
N ARG A 125 -2.03 -12.02 -0.54
CA ARG A 125 -3.34 -12.66 -0.80
C ARG A 125 -3.60 -13.84 0.14
N GLU A 126 -2.60 -14.64 0.45
CA GLU A 126 -2.71 -15.76 1.38
C GLU A 126 -2.92 -15.30 2.82
N ARG A 127 -2.22 -14.24 3.25
CA ARG A 127 -2.44 -13.60 4.56
C ARG A 127 -3.89 -13.15 4.73
N ARG A 128 -4.43 -12.44 3.74
CA ARG A 128 -5.85 -12.01 3.70
C ARG A 128 -6.85 -13.17 3.75
N LYS A 129 -6.55 -14.30 3.10
CA LYS A 129 -7.41 -15.50 3.18
C LYS A 129 -7.42 -16.10 4.59
N ARG A 130 -6.25 -16.14 5.24
CA ARG A 130 -6.10 -16.68 6.61
C ARG A 130 -6.76 -15.78 7.67
N SER A 131 -6.70 -14.46 7.53
CA SER A 131 -7.41 -13.56 8.44
C SER A 131 -8.92 -13.75 8.35
N ARG A 132 -9.47 -13.81 7.13
CA ARG A 132 -10.91 -14.03 6.89
C ARG A 132 -11.42 -15.39 7.35
N SER A 133 -10.61 -16.45 7.28
CA SER A 133 -11.04 -17.76 7.78
C SER A 133 -11.13 -17.79 9.31
N ARG A 134 -10.23 -17.10 10.01
CA ARG A 134 -10.28 -16.98 11.48
C ARG A 134 -11.51 -16.21 11.97
N SER A 135 -11.94 -15.18 11.24
CA SER A 135 -13.16 -14.42 11.56
C SER A 135 -14.45 -15.22 11.38
N ARG A 136 -14.40 -16.35 10.67
CA ARG A 136 -15.57 -17.18 10.33
C ARG A 136 -15.74 -18.42 11.23
N SER A 137 -14.99 -18.55 12.32
CA SER A 137 -15.17 -19.68 13.24
C SER A 137 -16.63 -19.75 13.70
N PRO A 138 -17.36 -20.85 13.43
CA PRO A 138 -18.77 -20.97 13.78
C PRO A 138 -18.92 -20.89 15.30
N SER A 139 -19.77 -19.98 15.77
CA SER A 139 -20.30 -20.07 17.13
C SER A 139 -20.93 -21.47 17.26
N ARG A 140 -20.33 -22.35 18.06
CA ARG A 140 -20.94 -23.62 18.43
C ARG A 140 -22.29 -23.28 19.07
N ARG A 141 -23.37 -23.37 18.30
CA ARG A 141 -24.74 -23.29 18.83
C ARG A 141 -24.87 -24.43 19.82
N ASN A 142 -24.85 -24.06 21.08
CA ASN A 142 -25.08 -24.93 22.22
C ASN A 142 -26.52 -25.45 22.11
N ARG A 143 -26.70 -26.65 21.55
CA ARG A 143 -27.98 -27.34 21.50
C ARG A 143 -28.01 -28.23 22.75
N HIS A 144 -28.40 -27.63 23.88
CA HIS A 144 -28.74 -28.41 25.07
C HIS A 144 -30.07 -29.14 24.82
N HIS A 145 -30.04 -30.41 25.25
CA HIS A 145 -31.14 -31.37 25.29
C HIS A 145 -32.33 -30.88 26.11
#